data_AF-A8P742-F1
#
_entry.id   AF-A8P742-F1
#
_cell.length_a   1.000
_cell.length_b   1.000
_cell.length_c   1.000
_cell.angle_alpha   90.00
_cell.angle_beta   90.00
_cell.angle_gamma   90.00
#
_symmetry.space_group_name_H-M   'P 1'
#
loop_
_entity.id
_entity.type
_entity.pdbx_description
1 polymer ?
#
loop_
_entity_poly.entity_id
_entity_poly.type
_entity_poly.pdbx_seq_one_letter_code
_entity_poly.pdbx_strand_id
1 'polypeptide(L)'
;MLKDSSMLELIGGNIDAILSWHGYLFHWRMQREETFVTTVGYLMTAFIHQVYRSPILDHFAGLHKSRLRAFVKNIVDCIDSLRSFSRLAPTRKHHDLKTSIMHVQKVIDVLSWDSRFRRCLIKEDYIFRFFTLLRDARPQLEVVSRIEGRSQGSKWLWNGLNLHAVCDWANHKSQTICKLIELGYLTLVIDDLTQVQRESDTRMPFNCLLTIVGHLRSQRVLDAANSAWENLPPAVLQRLEQGSTTGAKLCGEMNLLLTLHNSTLGRIPEDGPHVEIVEDHSDMRTCSRCQSVVYCCEECQADDWEALHKFECLMLMLKETGFWVPWRHRFRTLDVISNLMDALLREGMLDVVGGGYGNTSHPVIDSKACVRINYKMAMQKDTRQSHETITIDEYRERAKKMTPWLPLRFEALVSEVMEDDGSTQLVSFVFPFAHSRLHALFLYDKSDEFDDEVYSRLGHGMMQFESVIPLPPSCCRTDQIAQV
;
A
#
# COMPACT_ATOMS: atom_id res chain seq x y z
N MET A 1 -13.55 -15.30 -34.89
CA MET A 1 -14.61 -16.02 -34.14
C MET A 1 -15.22 -15.19 -33.01
N LEU A 2 -14.47 -14.51 -32.13
CA LEU A 2 -15.03 -13.83 -30.93
C LEU A 2 -15.38 -12.33 -31.08
N LYS A 3 -15.39 -11.77 -32.30
CA LYS A 3 -16.04 -10.48 -32.59
C LYS A 3 -17.56 -10.61 -32.77
N ASP A 4 -18.06 -11.85 -32.70
CA ASP A 4 -19.45 -12.18 -32.87
C ASP A 4 -20.22 -11.84 -31.58
N SER A 5 -21.09 -10.83 -31.66
CA SER A 5 -21.94 -10.39 -30.56
C SER A 5 -22.80 -11.53 -30.01
N SER A 6 -23.15 -12.52 -30.85
CA SER A 6 -23.94 -13.68 -30.42
C SER A 6 -23.18 -14.57 -29.43
N MET A 7 -21.85 -14.66 -29.53
CA MET A 7 -21.04 -15.44 -28.60
C MET A 7 -20.85 -14.71 -27.26
N LEU A 8 -20.76 -13.38 -27.26
CA LEU A 8 -20.78 -12.59 -26.03
C LEU A 8 -22.15 -12.61 -25.36
N GLU A 9 -23.25 -12.62 -26.12
CA GLU A 9 -24.60 -12.84 -25.58
C GLU A 9 -24.80 -14.26 -25.07
N LEU A 10 -24.23 -15.26 -25.73
CA LEU A 10 -24.21 -16.64 -25.24
C LEU A 10 -23.42 -16.75 -23.94
N ILE A 11 -22.26 -16.10 -23.85
CA ILE A 11 -21.44 -16.06 -22.63
C ILE A 11 -22.17 -15.27 -21.53
N GLY A 12 -22.70 -14.08 -21.81
CA GLY A 12 -23.44 -13.26 -20.83
C GLY A 12 -24.72 -13.92 -20.36
N GLY A 13 -25.51 -14.48 -21.28
CA GLY A 13 -26.73 -15.23 -21.00
C GLY A 13 -26.47 -16.52 -20.24
N ASN A 14 -25.41 -17.26 -20.58
CA ASN A 14 -25.01 -18.43 -19.80
C ASN A 14 -24.39 -18.04 -18.46
N ILE A 15 -23.62 -16.96 -18.34
CA ILE A 15 -23.09 -16.52 -17.06
C ILE A 15 -24.24 -16.16 -16.12
N ASP A 16 -25.22 -15.35 -16.55
CA ASP A 16 -26.37 -15.00 -15.73
C ASP A 16 -27.24 -16.24 -15.41
N ALA A 17 -27.46 -17.14 -16.38
CA ALA A 17 -28.21 -18.37 -16.17
C ALA A 17 -27.48 -19.35 -15.23
N ILE A 18 -26.17 -19.52 -15.39
CA ILE A 18 -25.35 -20.42 -14.58
C ILE A 18 -25.22 -19.86 -13.16
N LEU A 19 -24.91 -18.57 -13.03
CA LEU A 19 -24.81 -17.91 -11.73
C LEU A 19 -26.15 -17.89 -10.97
N SER A 20 -27.28 -17.68 -11.66
CA SER A 20 -28.62 -17.78 -11.05
C SER A 20 -29.04 -19.23 -10.75
N TRP A 21 -28.63 -20.20 -11.56
CA TRP A 21 -28.83 -21.64 -11.28
C TRP A 21 -28.08 -22.13 -10.05
N HIS A 22 -26.90 -21.57 -9.75
CA HIS A 22 -26.06 -22.04 -8.65
C HIS A 22 -26.68 -21.82 -7.26
N GLY A 23 -27.43 -20.74 -7.06
CA GLY A 23 -28.18 -20.51 -5.82
C GLY A 23 -29.22 -21.60 -5.54
N TYR A 24 -29.77 -22.22 -6.60
CA TYR A 24 -30.77 -23.29 -6.50
C TYR A 24 -30.13 -24.67 -6.29
N LEU A 25 -28.95 -24.92 -6.87
CA LEU A 25 -28.27 -26.22 -6.82
C LEU A 25 -27.55 -26.52 -5.51
N PHE A 26 -27.05 -25.51 -4.78
CA PHE A 26 -26.43 -25.75 -3.47
C PHE A 26 -27.42 -26.30 -2.43
N HIS A 27 -28.73 -26.13 -2.66
CA HIS A 27 -29.77 -26.69 -1.79
C HIS A 27 -30.13 -28.15 -2.13
N TRP A 28 -29.68 -28.70 -3.27
CA TRP A 28 -30.03 -30.04 -3.75
C TRP A 28 -28.78 -30.86 -4.13
N ARG A 29 -28.34 -31.76 -3.22
CA ARG A 29 -27.34 -32.85 -3.36
C ARG A 29 -26.00 -32.53 -4.10
N MET A 30 -24.90 -32.81 -3.41
CA MET A 30 -23.46 -32.71 -3.77
C MET A 30 -22.98 -33.32 -5.13
N GLN A 31 -23.84 -33.77 -6.04
CA GLN A 31 -23.42 -34.40 -7.31
C GLN A 31 -23.09 -33.42 -8.45
N ARG A 32 -23.25 -32.09 -8.27
CA ARG A 32 -23.02 -31.08 -9.34
C ARG A 32 -21.93 -30.04 -9.01
N GLU A 33 -21.00 -30.37 -8.12
CA GLU A 33 -19.91 -29.48 -7.72
C GLU A 33 -18.89 -29.21 -8.86
N GLU A 34 -18.67 -30.17 -9.76
CA GLU A 34 -17.78 -30.00 -10.92
C GLU A 34 -18.21 -28.82 -11.81
N THR A 35 -19.52 -28.58 -11.93
CA THR A 35 -20.06 -27.49 -12.76
C THR A 35 -19.70 -26.12 -12.18
N PHE A 36 -19.63 -25.97 -10.85
CA PHE A 36 -19.31 -24.70 -10.21
C PHE A 36 -17.84 -24.32 -10.43
N VAL A 37 -16.90 -25.21 -10.08
CA VAL A 37 -15.47 -24.98 -10.23
C VAL A 37 -15.13 -24.67 -11.69
N THR A 38 -15.73 -25.42 -12.61
CA THR A 38 -15.56 -25.25 -14.05
C THR A 38 -16.08 -23.89 -14.52
N THR A 39 -17.26 -23.46 -14.08
CA THR A 39 -17.84 -22.16 -14.48
C THR A 39 -17.01 -21.00 -13.96
N VAL A 40 -16.68 -20.99 -12.67
CA VAL A 40 -15.85 -19.93 -12.09
C VAL A 40 -14.45 -19.93 -12.74
N GLY A 41 -13.93 -21.11 -13.09
CA GLY A 41 -12.74 -21.27 -13.90
C GLY A 41 -12.84 -20.59 -15.27
N TYR A 42 -13.91 -20.83 -16.03
CA TYR A 42 -14.12 -20.17 -17.32
C TYR A 42 -14.25 -18.65 -17.20
N LEU A 43 -15.00 -18.18 -16.20
CA LEU A 43 -15.09 -16.75 -15.88
C LEU A 43 -13.71 -16.15 -15.59
N MET A 44 -12.92 -16.81 -14.75
CA MET A 44 -11.57 -16.38 -14.44
C MET A 44 -10.69 -16.35 -15.71
N THR A 45 -10.69 -17.41 -16.53
CA THR A 45 -9.91 -17.46 -17.78
C THR A 45 -10.30 -16.31 -18.72
N ALA A 46 -11.60 -16.00 -18.82
CA ALA A 46 -12.10 -14.90 -19.63
C ALA A 46 -11.65 -13.53 -19.08
N PHE A 47 -11.63 -13.34 -17.77
CA PHE A 47 -11.20 -12.08 -17.15
C PHE A 47 -9.68 -11.92 -17.06
N ILE A 48 -8.90 -13.00 -16.97
CA ILE A 48 -7.44 -12.91 -16.95
C ILE A 48 -6.91 -12.44 -18.30
N HIS A 49 -7.47 -12.92 -19.41
CA HIS A 49 -6.96 -12.59 -20.73
C HIS A 49 -7.43 -11.19 -21.18
N GLN A 50 -6.49 -10.25 -21.33
CA GLN A 50 -6.79 -8.84 -21.64
C GLN A 50 -7.66 -8.68 -22.90
N VAL A 51 -7.48 -9.55 -23.90
CA VAL A 51 -8.25 -9.54 -25.16
C VAL A 51 -9.76 -9.75 -24.91
N TYR A 52 -10.14 -10.57 -23.93
CA TYR A 52 -11.55 -10.87 -23.64
C TYR A 52 -12.11 -10.00 -22.52
N ARG A 53 -11.25 -9.52 -21.62
CA ARG A 53 -11.63 -8.69 -20.48
C ARG A 53 -12.45 -7.47 -20.89
N SER A 54 -11.92 -6.61 -21.78
CA SER A 54 -12.63 -5.36 -22.13
C SER A 54 -13.98 -5.63 -22.77
N PRO A 55 -14.11 -6.46 -23.83
CA PRO A 55 -15.40 -6.74 -24.44
C PRO A 55 -16.45 -7.28 -23.47
N ILE A 56 -16.05 -8.15 -22.53
CA ILE A 56 -16.95 -8.71 -21.52
C ILE A 56 -17.39 -7.63 -20.53
N LEU A 57 -16.46 -6.85 -20.00
CA LEU A 57 -16.79 -5.76 -19.06
C LEU A 57 -17.65 -4.69 -19.74
N ASP A 58 -17.37 -4.37 -21.00
CA ASP A 58 -18.13 -3.40 -21.79
C ASP A 58 -19.55 -3.90 -22.09
N HIS A 59 -19.69 -5.20 -22.40
CA HIS A 59 -21.00 -5.84 -22.56
C HIS A 59 -21.84 -5.71 -21.29
N PHE A 60 -21.32 -6.17 -20.14
CA PHE A 60 -22.04 -6.11 -18.86
C PHE A 60 -22.31 -4.67 -18.40
N ALA A 61 -21.39 -3.74 -18.65
CA ALA A 61 -21.56 -2.33 -18.34
C ALA A 61 -22.62 -1.64 -19.24
N GLY A 62 -22.80 -2.13 -20.48
CA GLY A 62 -23.84 -1.67 -21.40
C GLY A 62 -25.23 -2.22 -21.08
N LEU A 63 -25.35 -3.25 -20.23
CA LEU A 63 -26.64 -3.78 -19.80
C LEU A 63 -27.40 -2.78 -18.91
N HIS A 64 -28.71 -2.99 -18.79
CA HIS A 64 -29.53 -2.24 -17.84
C HIS A 64 -29.01 -2.40 -16.40
N LYS A 65 -29.05 -1.32 -15.60
CA LYS A 65 -28.50 -1.28 -14.22
C LYS A 65 -29.01 -2.39 -13.30
N SER A 66 -30.20 -2.93 -13.51
CA SER A 66 -30.71 -4.08 -12.74
C SER A 66 -29.95 -5.37 -13.06
N ARG A 67 -29.62 -5.62 -14.34
CA ARG A 67 -28.87 -6.80 -14.77
C ARG A 67 -27.42 -6.73 -14.33
N LEU A 68 -26.77 -5.56 -14.46
CA LEU A 68 -25.43 -5.35 -13.92
C LEU A 68 -25.37 -5.62 -12.41
N ARG A 69 -26.37 -5.15 -11.64
CA ARG A 69 -26.47 -5.45 -10.21
C ARG A 69 -26.70 -6.92 -9.93
N ALA A 70 -27.57 -7.59 -10.69
CA ALA A 70 -27.80 -9.03 -10.55
C ALA A 70 -26.52 -9.83 -10.83
N PHE A 71 -25.79 -9.50 -11.90
CA PHE A 71 -24.49 -10.09 -12.22
C PHE A 71 -23.50 -9.96 -11.05
N VAL A 72 -23.29 -8.73 -10.56
CA VAL A 72 -22.39 -8.47 -9.42
C VAL A 72 -22.85 -9.21 -8.16
N LYS A 73 -24.14 -9.18 -7.85
CA LYS A 73 -24.70 -9.90 -6.71
C LYS A 73 -24.40 -11.40 -6.81
N ASN A 74 -24.60 -12.01 -7.98
CA ASN A 74 -24.34 -13.44 -8.12
C ASN A 74 -22.85 -13.80 -7.97
N ILE A 75 -21.93 -12.94 -8.42
CA ILE A 75 -20.49 -13.11 -8.17
C ILE A 75 -20.21 -13.06 -6.66
N VAL A 76 -20.86 -12.15 -5.92
CA VAL A 76 -20.73 -12.08 -4.47
C VAL A 76 -21.39 -13.27 -3.77
N ASP A 77 -22.53 -13.77 -4.25
CA ASP A 77 -23.20 -14.97 -3.71
C ASP A 77 -22.33 -16.23 -3.91
N CYS A 78 -21.43 -16.26 -4.89
CA CYS A 78 -20.42 -17.33 -5.02
C CYS A 78 -19.46 -17.38 -3.82
N ILE A 79 -19.18 -16.24 -3.18
CA ILE A 79 -18.34 -16.15 -1.97
C ILE A 79 -19.05 -16.86 -0.81
N ASP A 80 -20.34 -16.60 -0.63
CA ASP A 80 -21.13 -17.24 0.43
C ASP A 80 -21.33 -18.73 0.19
N SER A 81 -21.48 -19.12 -1.08
CA SER A 81 -21.54 -20.52 -1.49
C SER A 81 -20.23 -21.25 -1.17
N LEU A 82 -19.08 -20.64 -1.51
CA LEU A 82 -17.75 -21.17 -1.18
C LEU A 82 -17.51 -21.24 0.33
N ARG A 83 -18.05 -20.28 1.10
CA ARG A 83 -17.95 -20.27 2.56
C ARG A 83 -18.77 -21.40 3.19
N SER A 84 -19.95 -21.65 2.62
CA SER A 84 -20.78 -22.76 3.05
C SER A 84 -20.12 -24.10 2.69
N PHE A 85 -19.52 -24.16 1.50
CA PHE A 85 -18.73 -25.30 1.06
C PHE A 85 -17.50 -25.53 1.95
N SER A 86 -16.75 -24.50 2.34
CA SER A 86 -15.55 -24.67 3.16
C SER A 86 -15.84 -25.32 4.52
N ARG A 87 -17.04 -25.11 5.07
CA ARG A 87 -17.49 -25.73 6.33
C ARG A 87 -17.90 -27.19 6.18
N LEU A 88 -18.36 -27.59 5.00
CA LEU A 88 -18.91 -28.93 4.73
C LEU A 88 -17.97 -29.82 3.91
N ALA A 89 -16.95 -29.24 3.28
CA ALA A 89 -16.11 -29.94 2.32
C ALA A 89 -15.34 -31.08 3.01
N PRO A 90 -15.39 -32.31 2.47
CA PRO A 90 -14.53 -33.38 2.94
C PRO A 90 -13.07 -33.07 2.57
N THR A 91 -12.11 -33.61 3.34
CA THR A 91 -10.67 -33.35 3.19
C THR A 91 -10.16 -33.49 1.74
N ARG A 92 -10.70 -34.45 0.98
CA ARG A 92 -10.32 -34.71 -0.42
C ARG A 92 -10.63 -33.55 -1.37
N LYS A 93 -11.58 -32.66 -1.03
CA LYS A 93 -12.03 -31.54 -1.87
C LYS A 93 -11.43 -30.20 -1.48
N HIS A 94 -10.53 -30.15 -0.51
CA HIS A 94 -9.95 -28.90 -0.09
C HIS A 94 -9.06 -28.24 -1.18
N HIS A 95 -8.51 -29.02 -2.13
CA HIS A 95 -7.79 -28.47 -3.29
C HIS A 95 -8.75 -27.70 -4.22
N ASP A 96 -9.95 -28.24 -4.48
CA ASP A 96 -10.97 -27.57 -5.29
C ASP A 96 -11.46 -26.29 -4.63
N LEU A 97 -11.61 -26.31 -3.29
CA LEU A 97 -11.92 -25.11 -2.51
C LEU A 97 -10.84 -24.04 -2.69
N LYS A 98 -9.56 -24.40 -2.53
CA LYS A 98 -8.41 -23.49 -2.71
C LYS A 98 -8.43 -22.84 -4.10
N THR A 99 -8.57 -23.66 -5.14
CA THR A 99 -8.61 -23.22 -6.54
C THR A 99 -9.80 -22.31 -6.80
N SER A 100 -10.97 -22.65 -6.29
CA SER A 100 -12.19 -21.85 -6.48
C SER A 100 -12.11 -20.50 -5.78
N ILE A 101 -11.56 -20.43 -4.57
CA ILE A 101 -11.31 -19.17 -3.86
C ILE A 101 -10.39 -18.27 -4.70
N MET A 102 -9.30 -18.82 -5.25
CA MET A 102 -8.40 -18.06 -6.12
C MET A 102 -9.09 -17.56 -7.38
N HIS A 103 -9.93 -18.38 -8.01
CA HIS A 103 -10.66 -17.96 -9.20
C HIS A 103 -11.61 -16.80 -8.86
N VAL A 104 -12.39 -16.90 -7.78
CA VAL A 104 -13.28 -15.83 -7.31
C VAL A 104 -12.48 -14.57 -6.96
N GLN A 105 -11.36 -14.69 -6.26
CA GLN A 105 -10.46 -13.57 -5.96
C GLN A 105 -10.06 -12.82 -7.23
N LYS A 106 -9.62 -13.54 -8.27
CA LYS A 106 -9.17 -12.94 -9.53
C LYS A 106 -10.29 -12.26 -10.31
N VAL A 107 -11.50 -12.82 -10.27
CA VAL A 107 -12.67 -12.15 -10.84
C VAL A 107 -12.94 -10.85 -10.08
N ILE A 108 -12.93 -10.87 -8.74
CA ILE A 108 -13.14 -9.69 -7.92
C ILE A 108 -12.04 -8.64 -8.15
N ASP A 109 -10.77 -9.04 -8.27
CA ASP A 109 -9.68 -8.14 -8.65
C ASP A 109 -10.00 -7.43 -9.96
N VAL A 110 -10.43 -8.12 -11.00
CA VAL A 110 -10.73 -7.44 -12.27
C VAL A 110 -11.91 -6.48 -12.12
N LEU A 111 -12.97 -6.89 -11.42
CA LEU A 111 -14.17 -6.07 -11.24
C LEU A 111 -13.98 -4.89 -10.28
N SER A 112 -13.12 -5.00 -9.28
CA SER A 112 -12.90 -3.94 -8.28
C SER A 112 -12.11 -2.76 -8.82
N TRP A 113 -11.29 -2.98 -9.85
CA TRP A 113 -10.53 -1.95 -10.55
C TRP A 113 -11.36 -1.21 -11.61
N ASP A 114 -12.45 -1.82 -12.10
CA ASP A 114 -13.37 -1.15 -13.02
C ASP A 114 -14.41 -0.32 -12.24
N SER A 115 -14.35 1.01 -12.41
CA SER A 115 -15.23 1.95 -11.71
C SER A 115 -16.73 1.71 -11.92
N ARG A 116 -17.12 1.07 -13.03
CA ARG A 116 -18.52 0.74 -13.38
C ARG A 116 -19.07 -0.36 -12.49
N PHE A 117 -18.25 -1.33 -12.11
CA PHE A 117 -18.61 -2.48 -11.29
C PHE A 117 -18.34 -2.22 -9.80
N ARG A 118 -17.27 -1.48 -9.49
CA ARG A 118 -16.83 -1.17 -8.12
C ARG A 118 -17.94 -0.64 -7.22
N ARG A 119 -18.79 0.25 -7.72
CA ARG A 119 -19.92 0.80 -6.94
C ARG A 119 -20.95 -0.27 -6.56
N CYS A 120 -21.20 -1.22 -7.45
CA CYS A 120 -22.11 -2.34 -7.19
C CYS A 120 -21.47 -3.32 -6.20
N LEU A 121 -20.18 -3.64 -6.36
CA LEU A 121 -19.44 -4.50 -5.44
C LEU A 121 -19.47 -3.97 -4.01
N ILE A 122 -19.20 -2.67 -3.82
CA ILE A 122 -19.22 -2.03 -2.49
C ILE A 122 -20.60 -2.17 -1.83
N LYS A 123 -21.70 -2.07 -2.60
CA LYS A 123 -23.07 -2.25 -2.06
C LYS A 123 -23.37 -3.67 -1.59
N GLU A 124 -22.65 -4.65 -2.12
CA GLU A 124 -22.79 -6.07 -1.74
C GLU A 124 -21.84 -6.49 -0.62
N ASP A 125 -21.09 -5.55 -0.01
CA ASP A 125 -20.15 -5.82 1.08
C ASP A 125 -19.07 -6.88 0.73
N TYR A 126 -18.70 -6.97 -0.55
CA TYR A 126 -17.86 -8.06 -1.08
C TYR A 126 -16.54 -8.26 -0.32
N ILE A 127 -15.89 -7.17 0.11
CA ILE A 127 -14.62 -7.21 0.86
C ILE A 127 -14.79 -7.99 2.16
N PHE A 128 -15.84 -7.70 2.93
CA PHE A 128 -16.10 -8.33 4.22
C PHE A 128 -16.53 -9.79 4.04
N ARG A 129 -17.36 -10.07 3.03
CA ARG A 129 -17.76 -11.45 2.73
C ARG A 129 -16.56 -12.30 2.31
N PHE A 130 -15.70 -11.76 1.45
CA PHE A 130 -14.50 -12.45 1.00
C PHE A 130 -13.52 -12.68 2.15
N PHE A 131 -13.25 -11.67 2.98
CA PHE A 131 -12.41 -11.86 4.16
C PHE A 131 -12.97 -12.92 5.12
N THR A 132 -14.29 -12.93 5.32
CA THR A 132 -14.94 -13.93 6.18
C THR A 132 -14.82 -15.34 5.58
N LEU A 133 -14.93 -15.49 4.26
CA LEU A 133 -14.62 -16.74 3.56
C LEU A 133 -13.18 -17.19 3.82
N LEU A 134 -12.19 -16.31 3.67
CA LEU A 134 -10.78 -16.65 3.93
C LEU A 134 -10.55 -17.14 5.36
N ARG A 135 -11.11 -16.41 6.33
CA ARG A 135 -11.01 -16.75 7.76
C ARG A 135 -11.62 -18.12 8.05
N ASP A 136 -12.83 -18.37 7.53
CA ASP A 136 -13.57 -19.61 7.78
C ASP A 136 -12.98 -20.82 7.02
N ALA A 137 -12.34 -20.59 5.86
CA ALA A 137 -11.70 -21.64 5.05
C ALA A 137 -10.27 -21.99 5.50
N ARG A 138 -9.64 -21.16 6.34
CA ARG A 138 -8.24 -21.31 6.74
C ARG A 138 -7.93 -22.69 7.34
N PRO A 139 -8.68 -23.24 8.31
CA PRO A 139 -8.38 -24.55 8.89
C PRO A 139 -8.32 -25.68 7.84
N GLN A 140 -9.21 -25.66 6.85
CA GLN A 140 -9.26 -26.65 5.78
C GLN A 140 -8.06 -26.53 4.84
N LEU A 141 -7.66 -25.30 4.52
CA LEU A 141 -6.53 -25.02 3.64
C LEU A 141 -5.18 -25.34 4.30
N GLU A 142 -5.09 -25.28 5.62
CA GLU A 142 -3.92 -25.76 6.36
C GLU A 142 -3.73 -27.27 6.18
N VAL A 143 -4.82 -28.04 6.16
CA VAL A 143 -4.77 -29.50 5.93
C VAL A 143 -4.25 -29.80 4.51
N VAL A 144 -4.68 -29.05 3.50
CA VAL A 144 -4.17 -29.19 2.11
C VAL A 144 -2.68 -28.97 2.07
N SER A 145 -2.22 -27.89 2.68
CA SER A 145 -0.81 -27.50 2.63
C SER A 145 0.08 -28.58 3.25
N ARG A 146 -0.41 -29.27 4.30
CA ARG A 146 0.28 -30.43 4.89
C ARG A 146 0.27 -31.66 3.99
N ILE A 147 -0.86 -31.97 3.35
CA ILE A 147 -1.01 -33.14 2.45
C ILE A 147 -0.16 -32.98 1.18
N GLU A 148 -0.11 -31.79 0.60
CA GLU A 148 0.64 -31.52 -0.64
C GLU A 148 2.17 -31.62 -0.44
N GLY A 149 2.65 -31.80 0.80
CA GLY A 149 4.09 -31.87 1.11
C GLY A 149 4.86 -30.61 0.70
N ARG A 150 4.15 -29.54 0.33
CA ARG A 150 4.76 -28.29 -0.09
C ARG A 150 5.38 -27.63 1.13
N SER A 151 6.51 -26.98 0.92
CA SER A 151 7.15 -26.18 1.96
C SER A 151 6.16 -25.16 2.52
N GLN A 152 6.33 -24.83 3.80
CA GLN A 152 5.53 -23.80 4.50
C GLN A 152 5.42 -22.49 3.70
N GLY A 153 6.41 -22.15 2.86
CA GLY A 153 6.34 -20.96 2.00
C GLY A 153 5.15 -20.91 1.03
N SER A 154 4.64 -22.07 0.56
CA SER A 154 3.45 -22.09 -0.30
C SER A 154 2.14 -21.77 0.44
N LYS A 155 2.10 -21.99 1.77
CA LYS A 155 0.97 -21.64 2.65
C LYS A 155 0.85 -20.12 2.76
N TRP A 156 1.97 -19.45 3.05
CA TRP A 156 2.02 -18.01 3.27
C TRP A 156 1.78 -17.22 1.99
N LEU A 157 2.27 -17.71 0.86
CA LEU A 157 2.00 -17.08 -0.42
C LEU A 157 0.49 -17.06 -0.72
N TRP A 158 -0.24 -18.13 -0.41
CA TRP A 158 -1.67 -18.18 -0.68
C TRP A 158 -2.47 -17.27 0.27
N ASN A 159 -2.26 -17.39 1.59
CA ASN A 159 -2.97 -16.53 2.56
C ASN A 159 -2.60 -15.06 2.35
N GLY A 160 -1.29 -14.78 2.20
CA GLY A 160 -0.76 -13.45 2.00
C GLY A 160 -1.30 -12.79 0.72
N LEU A 161 -1.38 -13.50 -0.40
CA LEU A 161 -1.94 -12.93 -1.64
C LEU A 161 -3.43 -12.58 -1.50
N ASN A 162 -4.22 -13.42 -0.83
CA ASN A 162 -5.64 -13.17 -0.66
C ASN A 162 -5.91 -12.06 0.36
N LEU A 163 -5.15 -12.02 1.46
CA LEU A 163 -5.22 -10.93 2.45
C LEU A 163 -4.74 -9.61 1.87
N HIS A 164 -3.71 -9.63 1.02
CA HIS A 164 -3.25 -8.46 0.29
C HIS A 164 -4.33 -7.92 -0.65
N ALA A 165 -5.04 -8.80 -1.37
CA ALA A 165 -6.16 -8.38 -2.22
C ALA A 165 -7.26 -7.69 -1.40
N VAL A 166 -7.60 -8.21 -0.21
CA VAL A 166 -8.53 -7.56 0.73
C VAL A 166 -8.03 -6.16 1.12
N CYS A 167 -6.74 -6.02 1.42
CA CYS A 167 -6.11 -4.72 1.71
C CYS A 167 -6.22 -3.76 0.52
N ASP A 168 -5.84 -4.19 -0.68
CA ASP A 168 -5.91 -3.38 -1.90
C ASP A 168 -7.32 -2.86 -2.14
N TRP A 169 -8.33 -3.71 -1.97
CA TRP A 169 -9.73 -3.33 -2.11
C TRP A 169 -10.21 -2.36 -1.03
N ALA A 170 -9.69 -2.50 0.20
CA ALA A 170 -10.07 -1.71 1.37
C ALA A 170 -9.32 -0.38 1.54
N ASN A 171 -8.19 -0.18 0.86
CA ASN A 171 -7.21 0.88 1.13
C ASN A 171 -7.72 2.33 0.97
N HIS A 172 -8.99 2.52 0.61
CA HIS A 172 -9.56 3.83 0.32
C HIS A 172 -10.43 4.41 1.43
N LYS A 173 -10.80 3.64 2.46
CA LYS A 173 -11.71 4.10 3.53
C LYS A 173 -11.35 3.53 4.90
N SER A 174 -11.08 4.40 5.87
CA SER A 174 -10.79 4.02 7.27
C SER A 174 -11.91 3.17 7.88
N GLN A 175 -13.18 3.48 7.61
CA GLN A 175 -14.33 2.69 8.06
C GLN A 175 -14.28 1.23 7.59
N THR A 176 -13.80 0.98 6.37
CA THR A 176 -13.64 -0.39 5.85
C THR A 176 -12.53 -1.12 6.58
N ILE A 177 -11.41 -0.45 6.85
CA ILE A 177 -10.29 -1.02 7.60
C ILE A 177 -10.70 -1.32 9.05
N CYS A 178 -11.40 -0.40 9.71
CA CYS A 178 -11.94 -0.62 11.05
C CYS A 178 -12.81 -1.87 11.11
N LYS A 179 -13.81 -1.97 10.23
CA LYS A 179 -14.70 -3.15 10.17
C LYS A 179 -13.94 -4.44 9.84
N LEU A 180 -12.86 -4.38 9.06
CA LEU A 180 -11.99 -5.56 8.84
C LEU A 180 -11.25 -5.96 10.11
N ILE A 181 -10.71 -5.00 10.87
CA ILE A 181 -10.04 -5.26 12.15
C ILE A 181 -11.03 -5.88 13.15
N GLU A 182 -12.24 -5.31 13.26
CA GLU A 182 -13.33 -5.86 14.09
C GLU A 182 -13.70 -7.30 13.70
N LEU A 183 -13.53 -7.69 12.42
CA LEU A 183 -13.75 -9.07 11.94
C LEU A 183 -12.56 -10.01 12.20
N GLY A 184 -11.47 -9.52 12.78
CA GLY A 184 -10.25 -10.28 13.10
C GLY A 184 -9.15 -10.21 12.05
N TYR A 185 -9.18 -9.23 11.13
CA TYR A 185 -8.18 -9.10 10.07
C TYR A 185 -6.76 -8.91 10.63
N LEU A 186 -6.56 -7.99 11.57
CA LEU A 186 -5.26 -7.74 12.20
C LEU A 186 -4.73 -8.98 12.91
N THR A 187 -5.58 -9.64 13.70
CA THR A 187 -5.24 -10.90 14.40
C THR A 187 -4.78 -11.96 13.43
N LEU A 188 -5.45 -12.11 12.28
CA LEU A 188 -5.10 -13.10 11.27
C LEU A 188 -3.74 -12.81 10.63
N VAL A 189 -3.46 -11.56 10.31
CA VAL A 189 -2.18 -11.13 9.72
C VAL A 189 -1.03 -11.35 10.69
N ILE A 190 -1.20 -11.00 11.98
CA ILE A 190 -0.20 -11.23 13.02
C ILE A 190 0.03 -12.73 13.24
N ASP A 191 -1.05 -13.53 13.29
CA ASP A 191 -0.96 -14.97 13.42
C ASP A 191 -0.20 -15.60 12.25
N ASP A 192 -0.45 -15.14 11.01
CA ASP A 192 0.32 -15.56 9.84
C ASP A 192 1.80 -15.14 9.95
N LEU A 193 2.09 -13.88 10.29
CA LEU A 193 3.47 -13.37 10.44
C LEU A 193 4.28 -14.15 11.46
N THR A 194 3.72 -14.38 12.65
CA THR A 194 4.45 -15.08 13.74
C THR A 194 4.84 -16.51 13.38
N GLN A 195 4.18 -17.13 12.40
CA GLN A 195 4.47 -18.48 11.93
C GLN A 195 5.42 -18.52 10.71
N VAL A 196 5.75 -17.36 10.11
CA VAL A 196 6.70 -17.28 9.00
C VAL A 196 8.13 -17.48 9.49
N GLN A 197 8.81 -18.49 8.94
CA GLN A 197 10.22 -18.78 9.26
C GLN A 197 11.21 -18.12 8.31
N ARG A 198 10.83 -17.87 7.05
CA ARG A 198 11.71 -17.28 6.03
C ARG A 198 11.37 -15.82 5.83
N GLU A 199 12.38 -14.97 5.82
CA GLU A 199 12.22 -13.54 5.56
C GLU A 199 11.55 -13.26 4.20
N SER A 200 11.79 -14.08 3.18
CA SER A 200 11.12 -13.92 1.87
C SER A 200 9.58 -14.01 1.96
N ASP A 201 9.07 -14.73 2.95
CA ASP A 201 7.65 -15.04 3.08
C ASP A 201 6.94 -14.00 3.97
N THR A 202 7.66 -13.11 4.68
CA THR A 202 7.07 -12.06 5.53
C THR A 202 6.48 -10.92 4.71
N ARG A 203 6.98 -10.71 3.48
CA ARG A 203 6.66 -9.55 2.64
C ARG A 203 5.16 -9.32 2.47
N MET A 204 4.39 -10.36 2.14
CA MET A 204 2.96 -10.19 1.85
C MET A 204 2.14 -9.89 3.11
N PRO A 205 2.25 -10.66 4.21
CA PRO A 205 1.61 -10.30 5.47
C PRO A 205 2.07 -8.95 6.03
N PHE A 206 3.35 -8.59 5.87
CA PHE A 206 3.86 -7.29 6.30
C PHE A 206 3.23 -6.12 5.54
N ASN A 207 3.07 -6.23 4.21
CA ASN A 207 2.32 -5.25 3.42
C ASN A 207 0.87 -5.06 3.90
N CYS A 208 0.25 -6.15 4.39
CA CYS A 208 -1.09 -6.08 4.99
C CYS A 208 -1.08 -5.26 6.29
N LEU A 209 -0.06 -5.43 7.15
CA LEU A 209 0.14 -4.59 8.34
C LEU A 209 0.36 -3.12 7.97
N LEU A 210 1.24 -2.83 7.02
CA LEU A 210 1.52 -1.45 6.58
C LEU A 210 0.27 -0.74 6.06
N THR A 211 -0.65 -1.49 5.46
CA THR A 211 -1.95 -0.93 5.06
C THR A 211 -2.71 -0.43 6.29
N ILE A 212 -2.81 -1.23 7.36
CA ILE A 212 -3.45 -0.84 8.63
C ILE A 212 -2.73 0.35 9.26
N VAL A 213 -1.39 0.29 9.35
CA VAL A 213 -0.55 1.37 9.92
C VAL A 213 -0.91 2.71 9.33
N GLY A 214 -0.98 2.81 8.00
CA GLY A 214 -1.27 4.11 7.40
C GLY A 214 -2.71 4.61 7.64
N HIS A 215 -3.61 3.79 8.19
CA HIS A 215 -4.95 4.21 8.62
C HIS A 215 -5.06 4.47 10.14
N LEU A 216 -4.00 4.26 10.93
CA LEU A 216 -4.00 4.48 12.40
C LEU A 216 -4.24 5.94 12.82
N ARG A 217 -4.17 6.91 11.91
CA ARG A 217 -4.60 8.29 12.18
C ARG A 217 -6.11 8.45 12.40
N SER A 218 -6.91 7.49 11.93
CA SER A 218 -8.33 7.44 12.25
C SER A 218 -8.47 6.89 13.67
N GLN A 219 -8.98 7.68 14.61
CA GLN A 219 -9.07 7.24 16.00
C GLN A 219 -9.79 5.90 16.14
N ARG A 220 -10.85 5.66 15.38
CA ARG A 220 -11.57 4.37 15.43
C ARG A 220 -10.75 3.21 14.88
N VAL A 221 -9.90 3.45 13.87
CA VAL A 221 -8.98 2.42 13.38
C VAL A 221 -7.91 2.13 14.42
N LEU A 222 -7.37 3.16 15.09
CA LEU A 222 -6.43 3.01 16.19
C LEU A 222 -7.05 2.24 17.36
N ASP A 223 -8.25 2.63 17.80
CA ASP A 223 -9.00 1.96 18.87
C ASP A 223 -9.29 0.49 18.50
N ALA A 224 -9.73 0.23 17.28
CA ALA A 224 -9.96 -1.12 16.80
C ALA A 224 -8.65 -1.93 16.74
N ALA A 225 -7.54 -1.33 16.31
CA ALA A 225 -6.24 -1.98 16.24
C ALA A 225 -5.69 -2.29 17.64
N ASN A 226 -5.75 -1.34 18.58
CA ASN A 226 -5.39 -1.54 19.98
C ASN A 226 -6.23 -2.66 20.60
N SER A 227 -7.56 -2.60 20.42
CA SER A 227 -8.46 -3.64 20.93
C SER A 227 -8.13 -5.01 20.34
N ALA A 228 -7.88 -5.12 19.04
CA ALA A 228 -7.50 -6.38 18.40
C ALA A 228 -6.11 -6.88 18.85
N TRP A 229 -5.19 -5.96 19.18
CA TRP A 229 -3.86 -6.27 19.71
C TRP A 229 -3.92 -6.81 21.14
N GLU A 230 -4.66 -6.14 22.02
CA GLU A 230 -4.89 -6.57 23.41
C GLU A 230 -5.60 -7.92 23.50
N ASN A 231 -6.45 -8.23 22.51
CA ASN A 231 -7.21 -9.48 22.43
C ASN A 231 -6.57 -10.53 21.50
N LEU A 232 -5.27 -10.45 21.24
CA LEU A 232 -4.57 -11.48 20.48
C LEU A 232 -4.68 -12.85 21.18
N PRO A 233 -4.87 -13.96 20.43
CA PRO A 233 -4.93 -15.28 21.04
C PRO A 233 -3.64 -15.61 21.83
N PRO A 234 -3.72 -16.30 22.98
CA PRO A 234 -2.55 -16.63 23.80
C PRO A 234 -1.43 -17.34 23.03
N ALA A 235 -1.78 -18.21 22.08
CA ALA A 235 -0.81 -18.90 21.24
C ALA A 235 -0.05 -17.95 20.29
N VAL A 236 -0.65 -16.83 19.89
CA VAL A 236 0.00 -15.79 19.08
C VAL A 236 0.93 -14.96 19.97
N LEU A 237 0.46 -14.54 21.14
CA LEU A 237 1.27 -13.81 22.13
C LEU A 237 2.52 -14.60 22.54
N GLN A 238 2.38 -15.89 22.83
CA GLN A 238 3.51 -16.75 23.17
C GLN A 238 4.58 -16.80 22.06
N ARG A 239 4.17 -16.79 20.77
CA ARG A 239 5.12 -16.76 19.65
C ARG A 239 5.77 -15.40 19.46
N LEU A 240 5.06 -14.32 19.79
CA LEU A 240 5.63 -12.97 19.78
C LEU A 240 6.70 -12.84 20.87
N GLU A 241 6.41 -13.31 22.09
CA GLU A 241 7.34 -13.29 23.23
C GLU A 241 8.62 -14.09 22.99
N GLN A 242 8.52 -15.21 22.26
CA GLN A 242 9.69 -16.02 21.92
C GLN A 242 10.68 -15.30 21.00
N GLY A 243 10.24 -14.28 20.24
CA GLY A 243 11.10 -13.40 19.41
C GLY A 243 11.97 -14.10 18.35
N SER A 244 11.77 -15.41 18.13
CA SER A 244 12.69 -16.25 17.37
C SER A 244 12.43 -16.25 15.86
N THR A 245 11.29 -15.73 15.42
CA THR A 245 10.94 -15.64 14.00
C THR A 245 11.07 -14.22 13.47
N THR A 246 11.46 -14.08 12.19
CA THR A 246 11.50 -12.77 11.51
C THR A 246 10.15 -12.05 11.60
N GLY A 247 9.04 -12.79 11.49
CA GLY A 247 7.72 -12.19 11.62
C GLY A 247 7.39 -11.68 13.02
N ALA A 248 7.90 -12.31 14.08
CA ALA A 248 7.73 -11.79 15.44
C ALA A 248 8.40 -10.42 15.62
N LYS A 249 9.60 -10.22 15.04
CA LYS A 249 10.29 -8.93 15.05
C LYS A 249 9.46 -7.82 14.37
N LEU A 250 8.94 -8.10 13.17
CA LEU A 250 8.07 -7.17 12.43
C LEU A 250 6.77 -6.85 13.18
N CYS A 251 6.21 -7.80 13.92
CA CYS A 251 5.09 -7.53 14.80
C CYS A 251 5.48 -6.64 16.00
N GLY A 252 6.72 -6.76 16.51
CA GLY A 252 7.28 -5.85 17.50
C GLY A 252 7.32 -4.40 17.00
N GLU A 253 7.73 -4.20 15.75
CA GLU A 253 7.69 -2.88 15.08
C GLU A 253 6.25 -2.33 14.99
N MET A 254 5.27 -3.19 14.67
CA MET A 254 3.85 -2.79 14.68
C MET A 254 3.39 -2.35 16.07
N ASN A 255 3.78 -3.05 17.13
CA ASN A 255 3.46 -2.66 18.50
C ASN A 255 4.07 -1.31 18.87
N LEU A 256 5.32 -1.08 18.46
CA LEU A 256 5.98 0.22 18.63
C LEU A 256 5.20 1.31 17.90
N LEU A 257 4.78 1.09 16.66
CA LEU A 257 3.96 2.04 15.91
C LEU A 257 2.62 2.32 16.61
N LEU A 258 1.91 1.29 17.09
CA LEU A 258 0.68 1.49 17.86
C LEU A 258 0.92 2.32 19.13
N THR A 259 2.00 2.02 19.84
CA THR A 259 2.42 2.76 21.06
C THR A 259 2.72 4.22 20.73
N LEU A 260 3.50 4.46 19.69
CA LEU A 260 3.81 5.81 19.20
C LEU A 260 2.55 6.56 18.78
N HIS A 261 1.62 5.92 18.06
CA HIS A 261 0.35 6.54 17.69
C HIS A 261 -0.47 6.94 18.93
N ASN A 262 -0.49 6.08 19.96
CA ASN A 262 -1.16 6.36 21.22
C ASN A 262 -0.50 7.49 22.03
N SER A 263 0.83 7.62 21.99
CA SER A 263 1.57 8.64 22.76
C SER A 263 1.72 9.98 22.03
N THR A 264 1.83 9.97 20.71
CA THR A 264 2.31 11.13 19.94
C THR A 264 1.19 11.94 19.28
N LEU A 265 0.04 11.32 18.96
CA LEU A 265 -0.92 11.96 18.06
C LEU A 265 -2.20 12.49 18.70
N GLY A 266 -2.43 12.26 20.00
CA GLY A 266 -3.68 12.65 20.65
C GLY A 266 -4.92 12.03 19.96
N ARG A 267 -6.08 12.15 20.58
CA ARG A 267 -7.33 11.65 19.97
C ARG A 267 -7.79 12.64 18.90
N ILE A 268 -7.61 12.33 17.62
CA ILE A 268 -8.20 13.15 16.54
C ILE A 268 -9.66 12.70 16.36
N PRO A 269 -10.68 13.52 16.71
CA PRO A 269 -12.08 13.11 16.66
C PRO A 269 -12.55 12.79 15.22
N GLU A 270 -13.34 11.74 15.04
CA GLU A 270 -13.78 11.25 13.71
C GLU A 270 -14.91 12.06 13.07
N ASP A 271 -15.71 12.75 13.88
CA ASP A 271 -16.74 13.67 13.43
C ASP A 271 -16.11 15.06 13.35
N GLY A 272 -15.22 15.27 12.37
CA GLY A 272 -14.33 16.43 12.40
C GLY A 272 -15.05 17.76 12.68
N PRO A 273 -14.62 18.53 13.69
CA PRO A 273 -14.24 19.90 13.48
C PRO A 273 -12.77 19.91 13.02
N HIS A 274 -12.31 21.09 12.62
CA HIS A 274 -10.89 21.40 12.48
C HIS A 274 -10.06 20.70 13.57
N VAL A 275 -8.91 20.16 13.15
CA VAL A 275 -7.75 19.87 14.00
C VAL A 275 -7.83 20.71 15.28
N GLU A 276 -8.05 20.10 16.45
CA GLU A 276 -7.78 20.76 17.73
C GLU A 276 -6.27 20.87 17.84
N ILE A 277 -5.78 21.93 17.19
CA ILE A 277 -4.87 22.92 17.76
C ILE A 277 -4.17 22.34 19.01
N VAL A 278 -2.91 21.87 18.84
CA VAL A 278 -1.88 22.27 19.81
C VAL A 278 -2.15 23.74 20.04
N GLU A 279 -2.43 24.19 21.27
CA GLU A 279 -3.02 25.50 21.62
C GLU A 279 -2.35 26.73 20.97
N ASP A 280 -1.33 26.53 20.14
CA ASP A 280 -0.78 27.47 19.17
C ASP A 280 -0.48 26.84 17.77
N HIS A 281 -1.48 26.29 17.09
CA HIS A 281 -1.45 25.93 15.64
C HIS A 281 -2.45 26.73 14.81
N SER A 282 -3.22 27.65 15.41
CA SER A 282 -3.95 28.68 14.67
C SER A 282 -3.03 29.51 13.78
N ASP A 283 -1.75 29.53 14.14
CA ASP A 283 -0.73 30.33 13.49
C ASP A 283 0.03 29.54 12.42
N MET A 284 -0.25 28.23 12.28
CA MET A 284 0.29 27.46 11.17
C MET A 284 -0.31 27.94 9.86
N ARG A 285 0.51 28.66 9.08
CA ARG A 285 0.08 29.22 7.81
C ARG A 285 0.32 28.23 6.69
N THR A 286 -0.64 28.09 5.80
CA THR A 286 -0.43 27.36 4.55
C THR A 286 -0.34 28.35 3.41
N CYS A 287 0.47 28.04 2.40
CA CYS A 287 0.44 28.86 1.19
C CYS A 287 -0.97 28.84 0.59
N SER A 288 -1.62 30.00 0.50
CA SER A 288 -3.00 30.14 0.03
C SER A 288 -3.19 29.67 -1.43
N ARG A 289 -2.11 29.64 -2.21
CA ARG A 289 -2.10 29.23 -3.61
C ARG A 289 -1.91 27.71 -3.76
N CYS A 290 -0.74 27.19 -3.42
CA CYS A 290 -0.42 25.77 -3.64
C CYS A 290 -0.95 24.83 -2.54
N GLN A 291 -1.24 25.36 -1.35
CA GLN A 291 -1.65 24.61 -0.15
C GLN A 291 -0.75 23.41 0.18
N SER A 292 0.51 23.45 -0.28
CA SER A 292 1.42 22.30 -0.24
C SER A 292 2.56 22.46 0.76
N VAL A 293 2.80 23.67 1.24
CA VAL A 293 3.78 23.98 2.29
C VAL A 293 3.05 24.59 3.48
N VAL A 294 3.46 24.18 4.68
CA VAL A 294 2.96 24.66 5.97
C VAL A 294 4.10 25.35 6.69
N TYR A 295 3.81 26.51 7.27
CA TYR A 295 4.73 27.36 7.99
C TYR A 295 4.25 27.48 9.43
N CYS A 296 5.17 27.55 10.39
CA CYS A 296 4.82 27.77 11.78
C CYS A 296 4.36 29.22 12.06
N CYS A 297 4.79 30.19 11.26
CA CYS A 297 4.42 31.61 11.40
C CYS A 297 4.53 32.38 10.07
N GLU A 298 4.16 33.68 10.08
CA GLU A 298 4.24 34.57 8.92
C GLU A 298 5.68 34.87 8.49
N GLU A 299 6.60 34.97 9.45
CA GLU A 299 8.01 35.27 9.18
C GLU A 299 8.65 34.10 8.41
N CYS A 300 8.50 32.86 8.89
CA CYS A 300 8.98 31.69 8.15
C CYS A 300 8.29 31.53 6.79
N GLN A 301 7.03 31.93 6.67
CA GLN A 301 6.35 31.96 5.37
C GLN A 301 6.96 33.00 4.44
N ALA A 302 7.23 34.21 4.92
CA ALA A 302 7.82 35.29 4.13
C ALA A 302 9.25 34.97 3.72
N ASP A 303 10.05 34.43 4.64
CA ASP A 303 11.43 34.02 4.41
C ASP A 303 11.50 32.91 3.36
N ASP A 304 10.72 31.83 3.51
CA ASP A 304 10.66 30.76 2.51
C ASP A 304 10.05 31.27 1.20
N TRP A 305 9.07 32.19 1.24
CA TRP A 305 8.49 32.81 0.04
C TRP A 305 9.51 33.57 -0.78
N GLU A 306 10.29 34.44 -0.14
CA GLU A 306 11.31 35.24 -0.81
C GLU A 306 12.51 34.41 -1.25
N ALA A 307 12.91 33.44 -0.44
CA ALA A 307 14.02 32.54 -0.76
C ALA A 307 13.67 31.61 -1.93
N LEU A 308 12.50 30.96 -1.90
CA LEU A 308 12.25 29.76 -2.70
C LEU A 308 10.79 29.57 -3.15
N HIS A 309 9.83 29.64 -2.22
CA HIS A 309 8.48 29.14 -2.45
C HIS A 309 7.74 29.88 -3.55
N LYS A 310 8.00 31.17 -3.78
CA LYS A 310 7.35 31.92 -4.87
C LYS A 310 7.56 31.28 -6.25
N PHE A 311 8.69 30.60 -6.45
CA PHE A 311 9.02 29.91 -7.71
C PHE A 311 8.41 28.49 -7.76
N GLU A 312 8.35 27.80 -6.63
CA GLU A 312 7.80 26.44 -6.54
C GLU A 312 6.28 26.41 -6.52
N CYS A 313 5.67 27.45 -5.95
CA CYS A 313 4.25 27.53 -5.69
C CYS A 313 3.42 27.30 -6.96
N LEU A 314 3.86 27.88 -8.09
CA LEU A 314 3.21 27.70 -9.40
C LEU A 314 3.34 26.27 -9.93
N MET A 315 4.50 25.62 -9.77
CA MET A 315 4.69 24.23 -10.16
C MET A 315 3.83 23.28 -9.30
N LEU A 316 3.71 23.59 -8.02
CA LEU A 316 2.86 22.86 -7.08
C LEU A 316 1.36 23.14 -7.31
N MET A 317 1.00 24.21 -8.02
CA MET A 317 -0.38 24.51 -8.41
C MET A 317 -0.90 23.69 -9.60
N LEU A 318 -0.08 22.83 -10.22
CA LEU A 318 -0.48 21.96 -11.35
C LEU A 318 -1.46 20.82 -10.95
N LYS A 319 -2.49 21.16 -10.16
CA LYS A 319 -3.71 20.41 -9.84
C LYS A 319 -4.40 19.84 -11.09
N GLU A 320 -4.21 20.44 -12.27
CA GLU A 320 -4.92 20.08 -13.50
C GLU A 320 -4.43 18.77 -14.16
N THR A 321 -3.28 18.24 -13.76
CA THR A 321 -2.74 17.00 -14.38
C THR A 321 -3.43 15.71 -13.93
N GLY A 322 -4.37 15.77 -12.96
CA GLY A 322 -5.11 14.60 -12.47
C GLY A 322 -4.30 13.64 -11.58
N PHE A 323 -3.00 13.93 -11.35
CA PHE A 323 -2.10 13.15 -10.49
C PHE A 323 -1.92 13.77 -9.09
N TRP A 324 -2.84 14.63 -8.66
CA TRP A 324 -2.76 15.27 -7.35
C TRP A 324 -2.99 14.25 -6.24
N VAL A 325 -1.92 13.90 -5.52
CA VAL A 325 -2.01 13.14 -4.27
C VAL A 325 -2.72 14.02 -3.24
N PRO A 326 -3.93 13.65 -2.77
CA PRO A 326 -4.65 14.46 -1.78
C PRO A 326 -3.78 14.68 -0.55
N TRP A 327 -3.83 15.87 0.05
CA TRP A 327 -2.96 16.27 1.17
C TRP A 327 -2.89 15.21 2.28
N ARG A 328 -4.03 14.59 2.65
CA ARG A 328 -4.10 13.47 3.61
C ARG A 328 -3.17 12.29 3.30
N HIS A 329 -2.94 11.99 2.01
CA HIS A 329 -2.04 10.92 1.60
C HIS A 329 -0.58 11.38 1.63
N ARG A 330 -0.29 12.65 1.35
CA ARG A 330 1.06 13.21 1.51
C ARG A 330 1.47 13.25 2.97
N PHE A 331 0.60 13.75 3.85
CA PHE A 331 0.87 13.75 5.28
C PHE A 331 0.98 12.33 5.83
N ARG A 332 0.14 11.38 5.37
CA ARG A 332 0.29 9.96 5.71
C ARG A 332 1.65 9.41 5.26
N THR A 333 2.10 9.75 4.05
CA THR A 333 3.40 9.29 3.55
C THR A 333 4.54 9.97 4.28
N LEU A 334 4.51 11.28 4.48
CA LEU A 334 5.52 12.05 5.21
C LEU A 334 5.65 11.62 6.67
N ASP A 335 4.54 11.30 7.33
CA ASP A 335 4.52 10.83 8.71
C ASP A 335 5.04 9.40 8.85
N VAL A 336 4.65 8.52 7.92
CA VAL A 336 5.26 7.18 7.86
C VAL A 336 6.75 7.29 7.56
N ILE A 337 7.16 8.20 6.67
CA ILE A 337 8.56 8.48 6.40
C ILE A 337 9.23 8.99 7.67
N SER A 338 8.71 10.02 8.33
CA SER A 338 9.27 10.61 9.55
C SER A 338 9.41 9.58 10.66
N ASN A 339 8.34 8.86 11.01
CA ASN A 339 8.39 7.84 12.07
C ASN A 339 9.35 6.69 11.74
N LEU A 340 9.39 6.27 10.47
CA LEU A 340 10.33 5.26 10.01
C LEU A 340 11.77 5.77 10.04
N MET A 341 11.99 7.02 9.64
CA MET A 341 13.28 7.68 9.69
C MET A 341 13.76 7.81 11.13
N ASP A 342 12.90 8.25 12.04
CA ASP A 342 13.19 8.35 13.48
C ASP A 342 13.45 6.98 14.12
N ALA A 343 12.77 5.92 13.67
CA ALA A 343 13.05 4.55 14.11
C ALA A 343 14.43 4.07 13.61
N LEU A 344 14.74 4.30 12.32
CA LEU A 344 16.03 3.96 11.73
C LEU A 344 17.19 4.76 12.37
N LEU A 345 16.93 6.00 12.76
CA LEU A 345 17.86 6.86 13.50
C LEU A 345 18.09 6.33 14.92
N ARG A 346 17.01 6.07 15.67
CA ARG A 346 17.10 5.59 17.07
C ARG A 346 17.77 4.23 17.21
N GLU A 347 17.60 3.35 16.22
CA GLU A 347 18.25 2.02 16.23
C GLU A 347 19.71 2.04 15.75
N GLY A 348 20.27 3.22 15.42
CA GLY A 348 21.62 3.32 14.85
C GLY A 348 21.76 2.63 13.49
N MET A 349 20.64 2.30 12.82
CA MET A 349 20.65 1.59 11.55
C MET A 349 21.26 2.44 10.42
N LEU A 350 21.21 3.77 10.53
CA LEU A 350 21.88 4.66 9.58
C LEU A 350 23.41 4.60 9.67
N ASP A 351 23.96 4.35 10.85
CA ASP A 351 25.41 4.14 11.02
C ASP A 351 25.85 2.79 10.44
N VAL A 352 24.97 1.77 10.47
CA VAL A 352 25.16 0.51 9.74
C VAL A 352 25.08 0.71 8.21
N VAL A 353 24.29 1.68 7.74
CA VAL A 353 24.26 2.09 6.33
C VAL A 353 25.52 2.88 5.94
N GLY A 354 26.10 3.64 6.87
CA GLY A 354 27.38 4.35 6.68
C GLY A 354 28.62 3.45 6.74
N GLY A 355 28.63 2.44 7.61
CA GLY A 355 29.79 1.60 7.89
C GLY A 355 30.02 0.43 6.91
N GLY A 356 29.07 0.16 6.01
CA GLY A 356 29.17 -0.95 5.03
C GLY A 356 30.13 -0.73 3.86
N TYR A 357 30.76 0.44 3.72
CA TYR A 357 31.57 0.83 2.56
C TYR A 357 33.02 0.29 2.58
N GLY A 358 33.21 -0.94 3.06
CA GLY A 358 34.53 -1.58 3.03
C GLY A 358 34.98 -2.10 1.66
N ASN A 359 34.16 -2.07 0.59
CA ASN A 359 34.52 -2.83 -0.63
C ASN A 359 33.96 -2.36 -1.98
N THR A 360 33.38 -1.17 -2.13
CA THR A 360 33.04 -0.67 -3.47
C THR A 360 34.25 0.01 -4.09
N SER A 361 34.75 -0.53 -5.19
CA SER A 361 35.93 -0.09 -5.97
C SER A 361 35.75 1.27 -6.66
N HIS A 362 34.91 2.16 -6.13
CA HIS A 362 34.83 3.52 -6.61
C HIS A 362 36.03 4.31 -6.06
N PRO A 363 36.64 5.21 -6.86
CA PRO A 363 37.63 6.16 -6.35
C PRO A 363 37.03 6.86 -5.13
N VAL A 364 37.85 7.23 -4.15
CA VAL A 364 37.42 7.92 -2.91
C VAL A 364 36.66 9.19 -3.32
N ILE A 365 35.34 9.09 -3.45
CA ILE A 365 34.49 10.23 -3.79
C ILE A 365 34.34 11.01 -2.50
N ASP A 366 34.58 12.31 -2.57
CA ASP A 366 34.29 13.21 -1.46
C ASP A 366 32.82 13.02 -1.06
N SER A 367 32.60 12.68 0.20
CA SER A 367 31.27 12.42 0.71
C SER A 367 30.37 13.66 0.68
N LYS A 368 30.96 14.87 0.62
CA LYS A 368 30.23 16.13 0.42
C LYS A 368 29.68 16.28 -1.00
N ALA A 369 30.35 15.69 -1.99
CA ALA A 369 29.98 15.78 -3.40
C ALA A 369 29.00 14.68 -3.85
N CYS A 370 28.39 13.98 -2.89
CA CYS A 370 27.59 12.79 -3.13
C CYS A 370 26.17 12.90 -2.57
N VAL A 371 25.24 12.21 -3.22
CA VAL A 371 23.91 11.91 -2.68
C VAL A 371 23.82 10.40 -2.41
N ARG A 372 23.47 10.03 -1.17
CA ARG A 372 23.23 8.63 -0.80
C ARG A 372 21.77 8.28 -1.02
N ILE A 373 21.48 7.36 -1.93
CA ILE A 373 20.13 6.91 -2.25
C ILE A 373 19.85 5.56 -1.57
N ASN A 374 18.83 5.55 -0.71
CA ASN A 374 18.36 4.38 0.01
C ASN A 374 17.14 3.78 -0.71
N TYR A 375 17.35 2.65 -1.39
CA TYR A 375 16.30 1.91 -2.10
C TYR A 375 15.68 0.80 -1.26
N LYS A 376 16.22 0.49 -0.07
CA LYS A 376 15.65 -0.54 0.83
C LYS A 376 14.14 -0.38 1.03
N MET A 377 13.66 0.85 1.03
CA MET A 377 12.24 1.16 1.23
C MET A 377 11.39 1.05 -0.03
N ALA A 378 11.99 1.01 -1.23
CA ALA A 378 11.29 0.97 -2.52
C ALA A 378 10.51 -0.34 -2.76
N MET A 379 10.69 -1.36 -1.91
CA MET A 379 9.90 -2.60 -1.83
C MET A 379 9.74 -3.38 -3.15
N GLN A 380 10.54 -3.12 -4.19
CA GLN A 380 10.46 -3.81 -5.49
C GLN A 380 11.50 -4.94 -5.63
N LYS A 381 11.20 -5.89 -6.53
CA LYS A 381 11.91 -7.16 -6.75
C LYS A 381 13.38 -7.04 -7.20
N ASP A 382 13.85 -5.85 -7.58
CA ASP A 382 15.25 -5.65 -7.94
C ASP A 382 16.10 -5.44 -6.68
N THR A 383 16.31 -6.53 -5.95
CA THR A 383 17.09 -6.64 -4.71
C THR A 383 18.59 -6.42 -4.89
N ARG A 384 19.06 -5.89 -6.03
CA ARG A 384 20.51 -5.72 -6.30
C ARG A 384 21.05 -4.36 -5.89
N GLN A 385 20.21 -3.34 -5.75
CA GLN A 385 20.63 -2.03 -5.27
C GLN A 385 19.84 -1.72 -4.00
N SER A 386 20.38 -2.14 -2.84
CA SER A 386 19.83 -1.71 -1.55
C SER A 386 20.16 -0.24 -1.28
N HIS A 387 21.35 0.17 -1.73
CA HIS A 387 21.92 1.49 -1.57
C HIS A 387 22.72 1.86 -2.82
N GLU A 388 22.69 3.14 -3.17
CA GLU A 388 23.50 3.71 -4.24
C GLU A 388 24.11 5.02 -3.74
N THR A 389 25.37 5.27 -4.04
CA THR A 389 25.97 6.61 -3.85
C THR A 389 26.29 7.14 -5.24
N ILE A 390 25.72 8.28 -5.58
CA ILE A 390 25.96 8.96 -6.85
C ILE A 390 26.44 10.38 -6.59
N THR A 391 27.09 10.99 -7.58
CA THR A 391 27.50 12.40 -7.44
C THR A 391 26.28 13.32 -7.42
N ILE A 392 26.43 14.53 -6.86
CA ILE A 392 25.39 15.55 -6.89
C ILE A 392 24.93 15.85 -8.32
N ASP A 393 25.85 15.91 -9.28
CA ASP A 393 25.53 16.13 -10.69
C ASP A 393 24.72 14.98 -11.29
N GLU A 394 25.09 13.73 -10.99
CA GLU A 394 24.33 12.54 -11.41
C GLU A 394 22.93 12.53 -10.81
N TYR A 395 22.78 12.89 -9.53
CA TYR A 395 21.47 13.01 -8.90
C TYR A 395 20.64 14.10 -9.57
N ARG A 396 21.23 15.28 -9.81
CA ARG A 396 20.59 16.41 -10.50
C ARG A 396 20.00 15.99 -11.84
N GLU A 397 20.77 15.25 -12.67
CA GLU A 397 20.30 14.78 -13.97
C GLU A 397 19.16 13.75 -13.89
N ARG A 398 19.14 12.91 -12.83
CA ARG A 398 18.01 12.01 -12.58
C ARG A 398 16.79 12.78 -12.10
N ALA A 399 16.97 13.70 -11.16
CA ALA A 399 15.92 14.47 -10.52
C ALA A 399 15.21 15.43 -11.48
N LYS A 400 15.88 15.92 -12.52
CA LYS A 400 15.28 16.64 -13.66
C LYS A 400 14.17 15.87 -14.39
N LYS A 401 14.19 14.53 -14.32
CA LYS A 401 13.17 13.66 -14.94
C LYS A 401 12.02 13.34 -13.96
N MET A 402 12.16 13.72 -12.69
CA MET A 402 11.16 13.53 -11.65
C MET A 402 10.24 14.75 -11.58
N THR A 403 9.08 14.62 -10.95
CA THR A 403 8.07 15.67 -10.88
C THR A 403 7.55 15.85 -9.45
N PRO A 404 7.54 17.08 -8.89
CA PRO A 404 8.13 18.28 -9.46
C PRO A 404 9.67 18.24 -9.37
N TRP A 405 10.36 18.84 -10.34
CA TRP A 405 11.78 19.18 -10.20
C TRP A 405 11.90 20.61 -9.69
N LEU A 406 12.54 20.78 -8.54
CA LEU A 406 12.67 22.06 -7.85
C LEU A 406 14.17 22.45 -7.84
N PRO A 407 14.71 22.96 -8.96
CA PRO A 407 16.16 23.17 -9.09
C PRO A 407 16.71 24.13 -8.04
N LEU A 408 15.99 25.20 -7.72
CA LEU A 408 16.43 26.16 -6.71
C LEU A 408 16.54 25.53 -5.33
N ARG A 409 15.59 24.66 -4.95
CA ARG A 409 15.61 23.96 -3.65
C ARG A 409 16.75 22.97 -3.59
N PHE A 410 16.96 22.26 -4.70
CA PHE A 410 18.08 21.35 -4.83
C PHE A 410 19.42 22.08 -4.69
N GLU A 411 19.63 23.20 -5.38
CA GLU A 411 20.87 23.97 -5.25
C GLU A 411 21.04 24.56 -3.84
N ALA A 412 19.96 24.98 -3.16
CA ALA A 412 20.04 25.43 -1.78
C ALA A 412 20.54 24.32 -0.83
N LEU A 413 19.97 23.11 -0.96
CA LEU A 413 20.42 21.94 -0.20
C LEU A 413 21.88 21.57 -0.52
N VAL A 414 22.29 21.67 -1.79
CA VAL A 414 23.69 21.43 -2.21
C VAL A 414 24.62 22.48 -1.61
N SER A 415 24.27 23.76 -1.67
CA SER A 415 25.06 24.85 -1.08
C SER A 415 25.29 24.63 0.41
N GLU A 416 24.26 24.26 1.16
CA GLU A 416 24.36 23.99 2.60
C GLU A 416 25.35 22.86 2.91
N VAL A 417 25.29 21.75 2.16
CA VAL A 417 26.26 20.65 2.30
C VAL A 417 27.69 21.06 1.92
N MET A 418 27.85 21.96 0.96
CA MET A 418 29.17 22.42 0.49
C MET A 418 29.80 23.44 1.44
N GLU A 419 28.99 24.27 2.10
CA GLU A 419 29.42 25.28 3.06
C GLU A 419 29.71 24.70 4.45
N ASP A 420 29.05 23.58 4.79
CA ASP A 420 29.25 22.86 6.03
C ASP A 420 30.66 22.22 6.14
N ASP A 421 31.14 22.03 7.37
CA ASP A 421 32.48 21.50 7.66
C ASP A 421 32.65 20.00 7.31
N GLY A 422 31.56 19.30 6.98
CA GLY A 422 31.55 17.88 6.62
C GLY A 422 30.72 17.02 7.56
N SER A 423 30.13 17.63 8.58
CA SER A 423 29.07 17.05 9.39
C SER A 423 27.84 16.70 8.54
N THR A 424 27.48 17.51 7.54
CA THR A 424 26.23 17.38 6.79
C THR A 424 26.42 16.65 5.45
N GLN A 425 25.42 15.87 5.02
CA GLN A 425 25.37 15.23 3.70
C GLN A 425 23.95 15.18 3.12
N LEU A 426 23.84 14.96 1.80
CA LEU A 426 22.57 14.68 1.15
C LEU A 426 22.21 13.20 1.18
N VAL A 427 20.99 12.90 1.64
CA VAL A 427 20.45 11.53 1.68
C VAL A 427 19.06 11.52 1.05
N SER A 428 18.86 10.67 0.05
CA SER A 428 17.59 10.42 -0.61
C SER A 428 17.02 9.08 -0.18
N PHE A 429 15.76 9.07 0.25
CA PHE A 429 15.00 7.85 0.54
C PHE A 429 13.96 7.61 -0.53
N VAL A 430 13.90 6.39 -1.04
CA VAL A 430 12.99 6.02 -2.12
C VAL A 430 11.87 5.14 -1.58
N PHE A 431 10.64 5.64 -1.65
CA PHE A 431 9.44 4.94 -1.18
C PHE A 431 8.55 4.53 -2.35
N PRO A 432 7.90 3.35 -2.31
CA PRO A 432 6.89 2.99 -3.29
C PRO A 432 5.68 3.89 -3.08
N PHE A 433 5.19 4.50 -4.16
CA PHE A 433 4.01 5.34 -4.10
C PHE A 433 3.09 5.02 -5.28
N ALA A 434 2.16 4.07 -5.08
CA ALA A 434 1.29 3.55 -6.13
C ALA A 434 2.09 3.06 -7.36
N HIS A 435 1.96 3.74 -8.51
CA HIS A 435 2.68 3.44 -9.75
C HIS A 435 3.93 4.33 -9.96
N SER A 436 4.32 5.07 -8.93
CA SER A 436 5.46 5.97 -8.91
C SER A 436 6.40 5.60 -7.76
N ARG A 437 7.57 6.22 -7.73
CA ARG A 437 8.47 6.22 -6.58
C ARG A 437 8.51 7.63 -6.02
N LEU A 438 8.38 7.76 -4.71
CA LEU A 438 8.58 9.01 -4.00
C LEU A 438 10.03 9.05 -3.54
N HIS A 439 10.79 10.02 -4.05
CA HIS A 439 12.13 10.36 -3.60
C HIS A 439 12.00 11.47 -2.57
N ALA A 440 12.50 11.24 -1.37
CA ALA A 440 12.55 12.23 -0.30
C ALA A 440 14.02 12.51 0.01
N LEU A 441 14.52 13.66 -0.45
CA LEU A 441 15.89 14.13 -0.30
C LEU A 441 15.97 15.03 0.94
N PHE A 442 16.91 14.76 1.84
CA PHE A 442 17.10 15.51 3.07
C PHE A 442 18.58 15.81 3.30
N LEU A 443 18.82 16.84 4.11
CA LEU A 443 20.09 17.04 4.80
C LEU A 443 20.17 16.07 5.97
N TYR A 444 21.31 15.41 6.13
CA TYR A 444 21.60 14.52 7.24
C TYR A 444 22.87 14.98 7.94
N ASP A 445 22.74 15.29 9.23
CA ASP A 445 23.88 15.58 10.10
C ASP A 445 24.50 14.28 10.64
N LYS A 446 25.79 14.09 10.37
CA LYS A 446 26.61 12.95 10.79
C LYS A 446 27.35 13.21 12.10
N SER A 447 27.23 14.39 12.71
CA SER A 447 27.97 14.73 13.91
C SER A 447 27.78 13.64 14.99
N ASP A 448 28.90 13.21 15.58
CA ASP A 448 28.92 12.15 16.59
C ASP A 448 28.30 12.62 17.93
N GLU A 449 28.10 13.92 18.10
CA GLU A 449 27.50 14.53 19.29
C GLU A 449 25.97 14.38 19.24
N PHE A 450 25.47 13.29 19.82
CA PHE A 450 24.07 13.22 20.24
C PHE A 450 23.88 14.18 21.42
N ASP A 451 23.30 15.34 21.18
CA ASP A 451 22.73 16.14 22.27
C ASP A 451 21.38 15.49 22.61
N ASP A 452 21.39 14.69 23.68
CA ASP A 452 20.58 13.48 23.90
C ASP A 452 19.03 13.59 23.80
N GLU A 453 18.40 14.76 23.56
CA GLU A 453 16.93 14.85 23.64
C GLU A 453 16.19 15.78 22.65
N VAL A 454 16.85 16.63 21.83
CA VAL A 454 16.11 17.76 21.21
C VAL A 454 16.13 17.85 19.67
N TYR A 455 17.14 17.34 18.95
CA TYR A 455 17.23 17.58 17.51
C TYR A 455 17.20 16.31 16.65
N SER A 456 16.39 16.33 15.59
CA SER A 456 16.44 15.32 14.54
C SER A 456 17.72 15.51 13.72
N ARG A 457 18.44 14.42 13.43
CA ARG A 457 19.59 14.41 12.51
C ARG A 457 19.20 14.75 11.06
N LEU A 458 17.90 14.88 10.78
CA LEU A 458 17.39 15.23 9.46
C LEU A 458 16.99 16.70 9.44
N GLY A 459 17.69 17.45 8.61
CA GLY A 459 17.32 18.81 8.28
C GLY A 459 16.16 18.86 7.29
N HIS A 460 15.91 20.06 6.78
CA HIS A 460 14.91 20.27 5.74
C HIS A 460 15.32 19.57 4.43
N GLY A 461 14.34 19.38 3.55
CA GLY A 461 14.52 18.57 2.35
C GLY A 461 13.60 18.95 1.21
N MET A 462 13.48 18.05 0.24
CA MET A 462 12.55 18.14 -0.89
C MET A 462 12.01 16.75 -1.27
N MET A 463 10.82 16.74 -1.89
CA MET A 463 10.17 15.51 -2.34
C MET A 463 9.86 15.56 -3.83
N GLN A 464 10.04 14.42 -4.50
CA GLN A 464 9.83 14.28 -5.92
C GLN A 464 9.23 12.92 -6.28
N PHE A 465 8.42 12.87 -7.34
CA PHE A 465 7.86 11.63 -7.87
C PHE A 465 8.59 11.21 -9.14
N GLU A 466 9.08 9.98 -9.17
CA GLU A 466 9.58 9.31 -10.36
C GLU A 466 8.47 8.39 -10.90
N SER A 467 8.00 8.62 -12.13
CA SER A 467 7.02 7.74 -12.77
C SER A 467 7.71 6.43 -13.18
N VAL A 468 7.23 5.29 -12.68
CA VAL A 468 7.77 3.97 -13.07
C VAL A 468 7.22 3.51 -14.41
N ILE A 469 6.09 4.09 -14.85
CA ILE A 469 5.45 3.78 -16.13
C ILE A 469 5.69 4.97 -17.07
N PRO A 470 6.22 4.76 -18.29
CA PRO A 470 6.26 5.82 -19.29
C PRO A 470 4.83 6.28 -19.55
N LEU A 471 4.55 7.55 -19.24
CA LEU A 471 3.23 8.14 -19.46
C LEU A 471 2.90 8.02 -20.96
N PRO A 472 1.68 7.60 -21.34
CA PRO A 472 1.29 7.61 -22.73
C PRO A 472 1.42 9.05 -23.27
N PRO A 473 1.99 9.25 -24.47
CA PRO A 473 2.33 10.57 -25.01
C PRO A 473 1.13 11.53 -25.14
N SER A 474 -0.10 11.04 -24.99
CA SER A 474 -1.33 11.85 -25.00
C SER A 474 -1.65 12.57 -23.68
N CYS A 475 -0.96 12.28 -22.56
CA CYS A 475 -1.25 12.91 -21.26
C CYS A 475 -0.37 14.13 -20.93
N CYS A 476 0.74 14.35 -21.63
CA CYS A 476 1.63 15.48 -21.39
C CYS A 476 1.49 16.51 -22.53
N ARG A 477 0.49 17.40 -22.47
CA ARG A 477 0.53 18.65 -23.24
C ARG A 477 1.40 19.66 -22.49
N THR A 478 2.71 19.48 -22.53
CA THR A 478 3.69 20.46 -22.01
C THR A 478 4.00 21.58 -23.01
N ASP A 479 3.59 21.45 -24.28
CA ASP A 479 3.94 22.40 -25.35
C ASP A 479 3.17 23.73 -25.31
N GLN A 480 2.25 23.94 -24.37
CA GLN A 480 1.56 25.23 -24.19
C GLN A 480 2.23 26.16 -23.15
N ILE A 481 3.37 25.78 -22.57
CA ILE A 481 3.99 26.51 -21.44
C ILE A 481 5.14 27.44 -21.87
N ALA A 482 5.49 27.51 -23.15
CA ALA A 482 6.56 28.42 -23.63
C ALA A 482 6.10 29.88 -23.90
N GLN A 483 4.87 30.27 -23.54
CA GLN A 483 4.37 31.65 -23.72
C GLN A 483 3.48 32.11 -22.55
N VAL A 484 4.03 32.10 -21.33
CA VAL A 484 3.70 32.98 -20.20
C VAL A 484 4.98 33.16 -19.40
#